data_AF-A0A2D5YSI9-F1
#
_entry.id   AF-A0A2D5YSI9-F1
#
_cell.length_a   1.000
_cell.length_b   1.000
_cell.length_c   1.000
_cell.angle_alpha   90.00
_cell.angle_beta   90.00
_cell.angle_gamma   90.00
#
_symmetry.space_group_name_H-M   'P 1'
#
loop_
_entity.id
_entity.type
_entity.pdbx_description
1 polymer ?
#
loop_
_entity_poly.entity_id
_entity_poly.type
_entity_poly.pdbx_seq_one_letter_code
_entity_poly.pdbx_strand_id
1 'polypeptide(L)'
;MSELSSGTFERGFPTDWRIRPANFVQFDWCAHTRNMVHLWLPEGVMTADERPLFILSEEADFAFKRVGDEHWVHTFTKPDTLGLHAEYCAIPDGVSISLEVTNLTDRTWPNVTAGVCAQLAAAPDFVDLALERTFAVSEGELVPMAQPVREGLVHHYGSSATATENFIAVNSRKSGFVVAKWWEGEPVGVAGNCHGSIACIHAPPGYGALEPGKSAKRTGGLYFMPGDVEDALRRYRAEATG
;
A
#
# COMPACT_ATOMS: atom_id res chain seq x y z
N MET A 1 0.39 -4.59 -43.99
CA MET A 1 1.11 -4.89 -42.73
C MET A 1 2.45 -4.17 -42.83
N SER A 2 2.55 -2.97 -42.25
CA SER A 2 3.79 -2.19 -42.29
C SER A 2 4.77 -2.71 -41.25
N GLU A 3 5.99 -3.02 -41.69
CA GLU A 3 7.11 -3.37 -40.83
C GLU A 3 7.37 -2.20 -39.86
N LEU A 4 7.22 -2.45 -38.57
CA LEU A 4 7.70 -1.55 -37.53
C LEU A 4 9.22 -1.55 -37.61
N SER A 5 9.80 -0.41 -38.03
CA SER A 5 11.24 -0.21 -38.05
C SER A 5 11.81 -0.49 -36.66
N SER A 6 12.85 -1.31 -36.59
CA SER A 6 13.66 -1.56 -35.40
C SER A 6 14.39 -0.28 -34.99
N GLY A 7 13.66 0.67 -34.39
CA GLY A 7 14.26 1.85 -33.77
C GLY A 7 15.18 1.40 -32.66
N THR A 8 16.46 1.75 -32.78
CA THR A 8 17.44 1.60 -31.70
C THR A 8 16.98 2.39 -30.50
N PHE A 9 16.75 1.71 -29.38
CA PHE A 9 16.47 2.35 -28.10
C PHE A 9 17.70 3.15 -27.68
N GLU A 10 17.65 4.49 -27.75
CA GLU A 10 18.72 5.32 -27.21
C GLU A 10 18.68 5.24 -25.68
N ARG A 11 19.78 4.77 -25.08
CA ARG A 11 19.95 4.79 -23.63
C ARG A 11 20.15 6.25 -23.20
N GLY A 12 19.15 6.82 -22.56
CA GLY A 12 19.21 8.15 -21.94
C GLY A 12 18.05 8.36 -20.99
N PHE A 13 18.29 9.05 -19.87
CA PHE A 13 17.21 9.50 -18.99
C PHE A 13 16.61 10.77 -19.61
N PRO A 14 15.29 10.84 -19.85
CA PRO A 14 14.69 12.02 -20.47
C PRO A 14 14.92 13.26 -19.59
N THR A 15 15.69 14.22 -20.09
CA THR A 15 16.09 15.42 -19.33
C THR A 15 15.00 16.50 -19.33
N ASP A 16 14.01 16.36 -20.19
CA ASP A 16 12.85 17.25 -20.35
C ASP A 16 11.59 16.72 -19.64
N TRP A 17 11.64 15.48 -19.13
CA TRP A 17 10.53 14.94 -18.34
C TRP A 17 10.58 15.55 -16.95
N ARG A 18 9.44 16.08 -16.50
CA ARG A 18 9.29 16.48 -15.10
C ARG A 18 9.42 15.24 -14.23
N ILE A 19 10.61 15.00 -13.69
CA ILE A 19 10.84 13.98 -12.66
C ILE A 19 10.05 14.42 -11.44
N ARG A 20 9.04 13.65 -11.08
CA ARG A 20 8.26 13.89 -9.87
C ARG A 20 8.86 13.05 -8.74
N PRO A 21 9.05 13.61 -7.53
CA PRO A 21 9.40 12.79 -6.39
C PRO A 21 8.32 11.71 -6.22
N ALA A 22 8.75 10.47 -6.07
CA ALA A 22 7.84 9.34 -5.93
C ALA A 22 7.61 9.05 -4.43
N ASN A 23 6.33 8.91 -4.05
CA ASN A 23 5.84 8.65 -2.69
C ASN A 23 5.80 7.16 -2.35
N PHE A 24 6.83 6.41 -2.74
CA PHE A 24 6.95 5.00 -2.39
C PHE A 24 8.28 4.70 -1.70
N VAL A 25 8.26 3.70 -0.84
CA VAL A 25 9.43 3.08 -0.24
C VAL A 25 9.58 1.70 -0.85
N GLN A 26 10.77 1.40 -1.36
CA GLN A 26 11.11 0.06 -1.84
C GLN A 26 11.73 -0.74 -0.70
N PHE A 27 11.17 -1.92 -0.45
CA PHE A 27 11.69 -2.89 0.50
C PHE A 27 12.26 -4.08 -0.27
N ASP A 28 13.58 -4.24 -0.15
CA ASP A 28 14.28 -5.43 -0.63
C ASP A 28 14.23 -6.48 0.47
N TRP A 29 13.13 -7.25 0.51
CA TRP A 29 12.98 -8.28 1.51
C TRP A 29 13.97 -9.42 1.22
N CYS A 30 14.97 -9.51 2.11
CA CYS A 30 16.17 -10.32 2.00
C CYS A 30 16.96 -9.95 0.75
N ALA A 31 18.12 -9.32 0.93
CA ALA A 31 19.11 -9.02 -0.11
C ALA A 31 19.63 -10.27 -0.90
N HIS A 32 19.02 -11.44 -0.68
CA HIS A 32 19.27 -12.71 -1.34
C HIS A 32 18.02 -13.32 -2.03
N THR A 33 16.87 -12.63 -2.07
CA THR A 33 15.69 -13.10 -2.82
C THR A 33 15.46 -12.28 -4.08
N ARG A 34 14.72 -12.87 -5.01
CA ARG A 34 14.27 -12.21 -6.26
C ARG A 34 13.00 -11.38 -6.06
N ASN A 35 12.57 -11.12 -4.82
CA ASN A 35 11.30 -10.49 -4.50
C ASN A 35 11.51 -9.04 -4.02
N MET A 36 11.00 -8.08 -4.79
CA MET A 36 10.98 -6.67 -4.44
C MET A 36 9.55 -6.23 -4.16
N VAL A 37 9.32 -5.58 -3.02
CA VAL A 37 8.01 -5.06 -2.62
C VAL A 37 8.08 -3.54 -2.55
N HIS A 38 7.18 -2.84 -3.25
CA HIS A 38 7.05 -1.39 -3.12
C HIS A 38 5.86 -1.04 -2.24
N LEU A 39 6.07 -0.19 -1.25
CA LEU A 39 5.00 0.37 -0.44
C LEU A 39 4.76 1.82 -0.84
N TRP A 40 3.56 2.12 -1.31
CA TRP A 40 3.11 3.48 -1.65
C TRP A 40 2.34 4.01 -0.44
N LEU A 41 2.82 5.10 0.16
CA LEU A 41 2.34 5.55 1.47
C LEU A 41 1.99 7.04 1.51
N PRO A 42 0.70 7.37 1.37
CA PRO A 42 -0.31 6.60 0.64
C PRO A 42 -0.18 6.85 -0.88
N GLU A 43 -0.72 5.97 -1.71
CA GLU A 43 -0.94 6.19 -3.14
C GLU A 43 -1.86 7.39 -3.39
N GLY A 44 -2.86 7.57 -2.54
CA GLY A 44 -3.71 8.74 -2.51
C GLY A 44 -4.54 8.84 -1.23
N VAL A 45 -5.14 10.01 -1.01
CA VAL A 45 -6.09 10.25 0.09
C VAL A 45 -7.47 10.41 -0.51
N MET A 46 -8.43 9.64 0.02
CA MET A 46 -9.84 9.71 -0.35
C MET A 46 -10.59 10.51 0.71
N THR A 47 -11.46 11.39 0.26
CA THR A 47 -12.45 12.10 1.10
C THR A 47 -13.81 11.92 0.42
N ALA A 48 -14.91 11.84 1.18
CA ALA A 48 -16.20 11.44 0.60
C ALA A 48 -16.74 12.42 -0.46
N ASP A 49 -16.30 13.68 -0.42
CA ASP A 49 -16.82 14.77 -1.25
C ASP A 49 -15.86 15.21 -2.37
N GLU A 50 -14.65 14.64 -2.46
CA GLU A 50 -13.63 15.06 -3.42
C GLU A 50 -13.16 13.94 -4.34
N ARG A 51 -12.52 14.35 -5.45
CA ARG A 51 -11.73 13.43 -6.27
C ARG A 51 -10.59 12.87 -5.41
N PRO A 52 -10.17 11.61 -5.64
CA PRO A 52 -9.00 11.07 -4.98
C PRO A 52 -7.82 12.03 -5.16
N LEU A 53 -7.17 12.41 -4.07
CA LEU A 53 -5.90 13.13 -4.13
C LEU A 53 -4.81 12.11 -4.43
N PHE A 54 -4.63 11.80 -5.71
CA PHE A 54 -3.55 10.91 -6.17
C PHE A 54 -2.22 11.65 -6.09
N ILE A 55 -1.45 11.35 -5.05
CA ILE A 55 -0.18 12.03 -4.74
C ILE A 55 0.81 11.98 -5.91
N LEU A 56 0.76 10.91 -6.71
CA LEU A 56 1.56 10.72 -7.93
C LEU A 56 1.37 11.79 -8.99
N SER A 57 0.23 12.47 -8.95
CA SER A 57 -0.15 13.45 -9.95
C SER A 57 0.21 14.87 -9.54
N GLU A 58 0.76 15.09 -8.35
CA GLU A 58 0.81 16.40 -7.70
C GLU A 58 2.21 17.04 -7.70
N GLU A 59 2.25 18.37 -7.78
CA GLU A 59 3.44 19.16 -7.43
C GLU A 59 3.40 19.43 -5.91
N ALA A 60 4.44 19.02 -5.19
CA ALA A 60 4.43 19.01 -3.73
C ALA A 60 5.84 19.03 -3.13
N ASP A 61 5.91 19.42 -1.86
CA ASP A 61 7.11 19.29 -1.06
C ASP A 61 7.21 17.87 -0.52
N PHE A 62 8.31 17.19 -0.84
CA PHE A 62 8.58 15.82 -0.42
C PHE A 62 9.93 15.74 0.29
N ALA A 63 9.99 15.04 1.41
CA ALA A 63 11.24 14.68 2.06
C ALA A 63 11.22 13.24 2.57
N PHE A 64 12.35 12.56 2.40
CA PHE A 64 12.60 11.24 2.94
C PHE A 64 13.92 11.27 3.70
N LYS A 65 13.90 10.85 4.97
CA LYS A 65 15.07 10.93 5.85
C LYS A 65 15.19 9.66 6.68
N ARG A 66 16.40 9.12 6.78
CA ARG A 66 16.75 8.16 7.82
C ARG A 66 17.08 8.94 9.10
N VAL A 67 16.35 8.69 10.17
CA VAL A 67 16.51 9.40 11.46
C VAL A 67 17.16 8.54 12.54
N GLY A 68 17.30 7.23 12.29
CA GLY A 68 18.04 6.29 13.13
C GLY A 68 18.45 5.04 12.34
N ASP A 69 19.08 4.08 13.01
CA ASP A 69 19.58 2.86 12.34
C ASP A 69 18.46 2.05 11.70
N GLU A 70 17.27 2.07 12.30
CA GLU A 70 16.11 1.30 11.85
C GLU A 70 14.86 2.16 11.73
N HIS A 71 15.02 3.48 11.63
CA HIS A 71 13.92 4.44 11.64
C HIS A 71 14.04 5.43 10.48
N TRP A 72 12.98 5.52 9.68
CA TRP A 72 12.84 6.44 8.57
C TRP A 72 11.59 7.30 8.73
N VAL A 73 11.65 8.51 8.17
CA VAL A 73 10.56 9.48 8.13
C VAL A 73 10.34 9.93 6.70
N HIS A 74 9.08 9.97 6.30
CA HIS A 74 8.61 10.48 5.03
C HIS A 74 7.61 11.60 5.30
N THR A 75 7.82 12.77 4.69
CA THR A 75 6.85 13.87 4.71
C THR A 75 6.45 14.26 3.29
N PHE A 76 5.18 14.54 3.11
CA PHE A 76 4.64 15.10 1.89
C PHE A 76 3.72 16.27 2.24
N THR A 77 3.83 17.40 1.55
CA THR A 77 2.93 18.54 1.74
C THR A 77 2.51 19.11 0.40
N LYS A 78 1.20 19.11 0.16
CA LYS A 78 0.57 19.89 -0.88
C LYS A 78 -0.06 21.12 -0.20
N PRO A 79 0.47 22.34 -0.44
CA PRO A 79 0.00 23.55 0.20
C PRO A 79 -1.53 23.72 0.10
N ASP A 80 -2.13 24.21 1.19
CA ASP A 80 -3.56 24.48 1.32
C ASP A 80 -4.48 23.26 1.06
N THR A 81 -3.90 22.06 0.99
CA THR A 81 -4.62 20.82 0.66
C THR A 81 -4.34 19.74 1.69
N LEU A 82 -3.12 19.18 1.71
CA LEU A 82 -2.82 17.94 2.40
C LEU A 82 -1.42 17.96 3.00
N GLY A 83 -1.31 17.62 4.27
CA GLY A 83 -0.05 17.27 4.92
C GLY A 83 -0.01 15.78 5.24
N LEU A 84 1.14 15.15 5.02
CA LEU A 84 1.40 13.76 5.39
C LEU A 84 2.72 13.66 6.15
N HIS A 85 2.70 12.87 7.22
CA HIS A 85 3.89 12.47 7.96
C HIS A 85 3.81 10.98 8.23
N ALA A 86 4.79 10.23 7.71
CA ALA A 86 4.89 8.80 7.90
C ALA A 86 6.21 8.41 8.54
N GLU A 87 6.16 7.42 9.41
CA GLU A 87 7.32 6.85 10.09
C GLU A 87 7.36 5.36 9.84
N TYR A 88 8.57 4.83 9.68
CA TYR A 88 8.81 3.41 9.44
C TYR A 88 9.87 2.96 10.43
N CYS A 89 9.59 1.89 11.17
CA CYS A 89 10.58 1.24 12.00
C CYS A 89 10.76 -0.20 11.52
N ALA A 90 12.01 -0.61 11.29
CA ALA A 90 12.29 -2.01 11.02
C ALA A 90 11.89 -2.85 12.24
N ILE A 91 11.28 -4.00 11.98
CA ILE A 91 10.99 -5.04 12.96
C ILE A 91 11.58 -6.35 12.41
N PRO A 92 11.78 -7.39 13.23
CA PRO A 92 12.59 -8.57 12.86
C PRO A 92 12.24 -9.23 11.50
N ASP A 93 10.99 -9.09 11.08
CA ASP A 93 10.37 -9.75 9.93
C ASP A 93 9.32 -8.83 9.30
N GLY A 94 9.65 -7.54 9.17
CA GLY A 94 8.75 -6.57 8.57
C GLY A 94 9.13 -5.14 8.85
N VAL A 95 8.12 -4.28 8.76
CA VAL A 95 8.22 -2.85 9.07
C VAL A 95 6.95 -2.44 9.81
N SER A 96 7.09 -1.79 10.97
CA SER A 96 5.97 -1.06 11.56
C SER A 96 5.85 0.30 10.90
N ILE A 97 4.63 0.73 10.64
CA ILE A 97 4.34 1.91 9.84
C ILE A 97 3.39 2.78 10.64
N SER A 98 3.66 4.07 10.69
CA SER A 98 2.65 5.05 11.09
C SER A 98 2.44 6.07 10.00
N LEU A 99 1.20 6.52 9.83
CA LEU A 99 0.81 7.51 8.83
C LEU A 99 -0.15 8.52 9.46
N GLU A 100 0.28 9.76 9.53
CA GLU A 100 -0.52 10.91 9.89
C GLU A 100 -0.98 11.67 8.64
N VAL A 101 -2.27 11.99 8.62
CA VAL A 101 -2.93 12.81 7.59
C VAL A 101 -3.39 14.10 8.23
N THR A 102 -3.03 15.23 7.62
CA THR A 102 -3.42 16.58 8.03
C THR A 102 -4.27 17.24 6.96
N ASN A 103 -5.45 17.72 7.34
CA ASN A 103 -6.30 18.53 6.48
C ASN A 103 -5.81 19.98 6.49
N LEU A 104 -5.21 20.44 5.39
CA LEU A 104 -4.71 21.81 5.25
C LEU A 104 -5.71 22.75 4.55
N THR A 105 -6.92 22.27 4.25
CA THR A 105 -7.99 23.08 3.65
C THR A 105 -8.74 23.88 4.72
N ASP A 106 -9.68 24.72 4.27
CA ASP A 106 -10.61 25.47 5.12
C ASP A 106 -11.94 24.75 5.39
N ARG A 107 -12.10 23.51 4.91
CA ARG A 107 -13.32 22.69 5.07
C ARG A 107 -13.07 21.36 5.76
N THR A 108 -14.09 20.81 6.40
CA THR A 108 -14.02 19.46 6.99
C THR A 108 -14.02 18.40 5.90
N TRP A 109 -13.15 17.39 6.02
CA TRP A 109 -13.19 16.18 5.22
C TRP A 109 -13.97 15.08 5.94
N PRO A 110 -15.11 14.62 5.40
CA PRO A 110 -15.79 13.46 5.95
C PRO A 110 -15.12 12.15 5.50
N ASN A 111 -15.07 11.18 6.42
CA ASN A 111 -14.68 9.79 6.16
C ASN A 111 -13.35 9.63 5.39
N VAL A 112 -12.29 10.27 5.88
CA VAL A 112 -10.96 10.23 5.29
C VAL A 112 -10.38 8.83 5.34
N THR A 113 -9.84 8.36 4.21
CA THR A 113 -9.04 7.13 4.11
C THR A 113 -7.77 7.39 3.31
N ALA A 114 -6.71 6.66 3.61
CA ALA A 114 -5.44 6.77 2.88
C ALA A 114 -5.15 5.46 2.17
N GLY A 115 -5.14 5.47 0.83
CA GLY A 115 -4.89 4.29 0.01
C GLY A 115 -3.43 3.88 0.10
N VAL A 116 -3.07 3.04 1.07
CA VAL A 116 -1.71 2.48 1.13
C VAL A 116 -1.68 1.26 0.21
N CYS A 117 -0.68 1.15 -0.66
CA CYS A 117 -0.56 0.06 -1.63
C CYS A 117 0.75 -0.72 -1.39
N ALA A 118 0.67 -2.04 -1.23
CA ALA A 118 1.86 -2.91 -1.23
C ALA A 118 1.93 -3.63 -2.57
N GLN A 119 2.78 -3.14 -3.47
CA GLN A 119 2.98 -3.62 -4.83
C GLN A 119 3.89 -4.84 -4.86
N LEU A 120 3.41 -5.91 -5.47
CA LEU A 120 4.06 -7.23 -5.53
C LEU A 120 4.41 -7.64 -6.97
N ALA A 121 4.23 -6.77 -7.97
CA ALA A 121 4.57 -7.07 -9.36
C ALA A 121 6.04 -7.47 -9.56
N ALA A 122 6.95 -6.93 -8.74
CA ALA A 122 8.37 -7.29 -8.72
C ALA A 122 8.71 -8.38 -7.67
N ALA A 123 7.69 -9.02 -7.09
CA ALA A 123 7.80 -10.12 -6.12
C ALA A 123 7.22 -11.42 -6.72
N PRO A 124 7.94 -12.13 -7.62
CA PRO A 124 7.39 -13.25 -8.37
C PRO A 124 6.90 -14.44 -7.53
N ASP A 125 7.38 -14.57 -6.28
CA ASP A 125 6.87 -15.59 -5.36
C ASP A 125 5.54 -15.18 -4.72
N PHE A 126 5.23 -13.88 -4.69
CA PHE A 126 4.00 -13.35 -4.07
C PHE A 126 2.97 -12.86 -5.09
N VAL A 127 3.37 -12.45 -6.30
CA VAL A 127 2.45 -11.95 -7.35
C VAL A 127 1.28 -12.91 -7.60
N ASP A 128 0.06 -12.46 -7.32
CA ASP A 128 -1.16 -13.30 -7.23
C ASP A 128 -2.33 -12.74 -8.04
N LEU A 129 -2.22 -12.79 -9.36
CA LEU A 129 -3.18 -12.12 -10.26
C LEU A 129 -4.62 -12.67 -10.17
N ALA A 130 -4.80 -13.91 -9.72
CA ALA A 130 -6.12 -14.52 -9.51
C ALA A 130 -6.65 -14.36 -8.07
N LEU A 131 -5.84 -13.80 -7.16
CA LEU A 131 -6.14 -13.66 -5.73
C LEU A 131 -6.43 -15.00 -5.00
N GLU A 132 -6.00 -16.13 -5.56
CA GLU A 132 -6.24 -17.48 -5.01
C GLU A 132 -5.43 -17.75 -3.74
N ARG A 133 -4.33 -17.04 -3.53
CA ARG A 133 -3.46 -17.10 -2.35
C ARG A 133 -3.55 -15.84 -1.50
N THR A 134 -4.47 -14.95 -1.85
CA THR A 134 -4.73 -13.69 -1.16
C THR A 134 -5.94 -13.86 -0.26
N PHE A 135 -5.82 -13.45 1.00
CA PHE A 135 -6.85 -13.63 2.01
C PHE A 135 -7.12 -12.32 2.73
N ALA A 136 -8.38 -12.12 3.09
CA ALA A 136 -8.85 -11.09 4.00
C ALA A 136 -9.46 -11.76 5.23
N VAL A 137 -9.79 -10.97 6.27
CA VAL A 137 -10.55 -11.47 7.41
C VAL A 137 -12.00 -11.01 7.33
N SER A 138 -12.94 -11.94 7.48
CA SER A 138 -14.38 -11.69 7.52
C SER A 138 -14.99 -12.50 8.66
N GLU A 139 -15.69 -11.82 9.55
CA GLU A 139 -16.32 -12.42 10.74
C GLU A 139 -15.33 -13.23 11.59
N GLY A 140 -14.08 -12.77 11.65
CA GLY A 140 -13.01 -13.41 12.42
C GLY A 140 -12.29 -14.57 11.71
N GLU A 141 -12.72 -14.94 10.51
CA GLU A 141 -12.16 -16.04 9.73
C GLU A 141 -11.42 -15.56 8.49
N LEU A 142 -10.41 -16.32 8.07
CA LEU A 142 -9.71 -16.07 6.81
C LEU A 142 -10.57 -16.49 5.62
N VAL A 143 -10.81 -15.55 4.72
CA VAL A 143 -11.60 -15.77 3.51
C VAL A 143 -10.75 -15.50 2.28
N PRO A 144 -10.65 -16.45 1.33
CA PRO A 144 -9.96 -16.24 0.07
C PRO A 144 -10.58 -15.07 -0.72
N MET A 145 -9.73 -14.27 -1.34
CA MET A 145 -10.14 -13.15 -2.19
C MET A 145 -10.24 -13.53 -3.67
N ALA A 146 -10.23 -14.83 -3.97
CA ALA A 146 -10.23 -15.36 -5.32
C ALA A 146 -11.33 -14.71 -6.18
N GLN A 147 -10.94 -14.23 -7.36
CA GLN A 147 -11.86 -13.65 -8.33
C GLN A 147 -11.70 -14.38 -9.66
N PRO A 148 -12.77 -14.57 -10.44
CA PRO A 148 -12.63 -15.05 -11.81
C PRO A 148 -11.78 -14.04 -12.59
N VAL A 149 -10.73 -14.51 -13.25
CA VAL A 149 -9.89 -13.69 -14.12
C VAL A 149 -10.77 -13.11 -15.23
N ARG A 150 -10.91 -11.78 -15.26
CA ARG A 150 -11.67 -11.08 -16.31
C ARG A 150 -10.69 -10.50 -17.34
N GLU A 151 -10.72 -11.02 -18.56
CA GLU A 151 -9.93 -10.48 -19.67
C GLU A 151 -10.33 -9.03 -19.98
N GLY A 152 -9.36 -8.14 -20.17
CA GLY A 152 -9.57 -6.85 -20.83
C GLY A 152 -9.85 -5.59 -19.98
N LEU A 153 -9.77 -5.61 -18.64
CA LEU A 153 -9.73 -4.35 -17.86
C LEU A 153 -8.30 -4.01 -17.41
N VAL A 154 -8.02 -2.70 -17.45
CA VAL A 154 -6.71 -2.10 -17.17
C VAL A 154 -6.42 -2.06 -15.66
N HIS A 155 -7.45 -2.11 -14.80
CA HIS A 155 -7.31 -2.27 -13.36
C HIS A 155 -8.51 -3.05 -12.82
N HIS A 156 -8.25 -4.18 -12.18
CA HIS A 156 -9.28 -4.99 -11.52
C HIS A 156 -8.98 -5.04 -10.04
N TYR A 157 -9.89 -4.54 -9.23
CA TYR A 157 -9.83 -4.65 -7.78
C TYR A 157 -10.75 -5.80 -7.34
N GLY A 158 -10.18 -6.87 -6.79
CA GLY A 158 -10.93 -7.77 -5.93
C GLY A 158 -11.10 -7.09 -4.59
N SER A 159 -12.27 -6.51 -4.31
CA SER A 159 -12.61 -5.98 -2.99
C SER A 159 -13.37 -7.04 -2.20
N SER A 160 -12.97 -7.28 -0.96
CA SER A 160 -13.80 -8.03 -0.04
C SER A 160 -14.76 -7.06 0.64
N ALA A 161 -15.96 -6.91 0.08
CA ALA A 161 -17.03 -6.10 0.68
C ALA A 161 -17.46 -6.64 2.06
N THR A 162 -17.03 -7.84 2.42
CA THR A 162 -17.31 -8.50 3.70
C THR A 162 -16.13 -8.47 4.67
N ALA A 163 -15.01 -7.83 4.31
CA ALA A 163 -13.87 -7.76 5.22
C ALA A 163 -14.25 -6.98 6.49
N THR A 164 -14.06 -7.61 7.65
CA THR A 164 -14.40 -7.06 8.96
C THR A 164 -13.17 -6.58 9.74
N GLU A 165 -11.97 -6.76 9.18
CA GLU A 165 -10.73 -6.30 9.78
C GLU A 165 -9.84 -5.65 8.72
N ASN A 166 -9.02 -4.67 9.11
CA ASN A 166 -8.02 -4.03 8.25
C ASN A 166 -6.80 -4.94 8.10
N PHE A 167 -6.99 -6.15 7.57
CA PHE A 167 -5.93 -7.15 7.37
C PHE A 167 -6.08 -7.78 5.98
N ILE A 168 -4.96 -7.88 5.27
CA ILE A 168 -4.86 -8.62 4.01
C ILE A 168 -3.48 -9.28 3.92
N ALA A 169 -3.45 -10.50 3.40
CA ALA A 169 -2.22 -11.26 3.29
C ALA A 169 -2.17 -12.11 2.01
N VAL A 170 -0.96 -12.41 1.56
CA VAL A 170 -0.67 -13.24 0.40
C VAL A 170 0.35 -14.30 0.77
N ASN A 171 -0.05 -15.56 0.67
CA ASN A 171 0.88 -16.68 0.79
C ASN A 171 1.81 -16.73 -0.42
N SER A 172 3.08 -17.01 -0.20
CA SER A 172 4.05 -17.27 -1.28
C SER A 172 3.64 -18.49 -2.10
N ARG A 173 4.07 -18.55 -3.37
CA ARG A 173 3.93 -19.73 -4.25
C ARG A 173 4.68 -20.92 -3.70
N LYS A 174 5.79 -20.66 -3.00
CA LYS A 174 6.51 -21.67 -2.21
C LYS A 174 6.00 -21.60 -0.79
N SER A 175 5.58 -22.73 -0.24
CA SER A 175 5.12 -22.83 1.14
C SER A 175 6.15 -22.25 2.13
N GLY A 176 5.65 -21.63 3.19
CA GLY A 176 6.45 -21.20 4.34
C GLY A 176 6.85 -19.72 4.37
N PHE A 177 6.27 -18.88 3.51
CA PHE A 177 6.39 -17.43 3.61
C PHE A 177 5.07 -16.72 3.28
N VAL A 178 4.86 -15.56 3.91
CA VAL A 178 3.67 -14.72 3.74
C VAL A 178 4.06 -13.24 3.71
N VAL A 179 3.46 -12.47 2.80
CA VAL A 179 3.39 -11.00 2.90
C VAL A 179 2.05 -10.66 3.52
N ALA A 180 2.01 -9.90 4.61
CA ALA A 180 0.76 -9.43 5.20
C ALA A 180 0.83 -7.94 5.50
N LYS A 181 -0.32 -7.30 5.49
CA LYS A 181 -0.44 -5.87 5.78
C LYS A 181 -1.69 -5.62 6.58
N TRP A 182 -1.56 -4.72 7.56
CA TRP A 182 -2.68 -4.34 8.40
C TRP A 182 -2.55 -2.91 8.93
N TRP A 183 -3.67 -2.38 9.44
CA TRP A 183 -3.75 -1.09 10.11
C TRP A 183 -4.71 -1.14 11.29
N GLU A 184 -4.47 -0.30 12.29
CA GLU A 184 -5.39 -0.08 13.39
C GLU A 184 -6.66 0.69 12.95
N GLY A 185 -7.70 0.58 13.77
CA GLY A 185 -8.98 1.27 13.57
C GLY A 185 -9.96 0.49 12.71
N GLU A 186 -11.13 1.11 12.48
CA GLU A 186 -12.26 0.48 11.78
C GLU A 186 -11.91 0.11 10.32
N PRO A 187 -12.35 -1.06 9.85
CA PRO A 187 -12.14 -1.48 8.47
C PRO A 187 -12.85 -0.55 7.49
N VAL A 188 -12.10 -0.04 6.51
CA VAL A 188 -12.65 0.77 5.40
C VAL A 188 -12.71 0.00 4.08
N GLY A 189 -12.36 -1.29 4.14
CA GLY A 189 -12.35 -2.23 3.02
C GLY A 189 -10.93 -2.63 2.63
N VAL A 190 -10.75 -3.90 2.26
CA VAL A 190 -9.47 -4.42 1.75
C VAL A 190 -9.63 -4.85 0.30
N ALA A 191 -8.57 -4.68 -0.49
CA ALA A 191 -8.61 -4.98 -1.91
C ALA A 191 -7.28 -5.53 -2.44
N GLY A 192 -7.35 -6.38 -3.47
CA GLY A 192 -6.20 -6.79 -4.28
C GLY A 192 -6.32 -6.28 -5.72
N ASN A 193 -5.26 -5.71 -6.29
CA ASN A 193 -5.22 -5.37 -7.71
C ASN A 193 -4.66 -6.54 -8.51
N CYS A 194 -5.40 -7.00 -9.52
CA CYS A 194 -5.05 -8.17 -10.32
C CYS A 194 -4.25 -7.84 -11.59
N HIS A 195 -3.89 -6.57 -11.83
CA HIS A 195 -3.17 -6.18 -13.05
C HIS A 195 -1.70 -6.58 -12.99
N GLY A 196 -1.17 -7.20 -14.05
CA GLY A 196 0.19 -7.78 -14.07
C GLY A 196 1.32 -6.79 -13.78
N SER A 197 1.16 -5.51 -14.11
CA SER A 197 2.16 -4.47 -13.82
C SER A 197 2.04 -3.84 -12.43
N ILE A 198 0.97 -4.14 -11.69
CA ILE A 198 0.68 -3.53 -10.39
C ILE A 198 0.65 -4.60 -9.31
N ALA A 199 -0.24 -5.59 -9.44
CA ALA A 199 -0.35 -6.75 -8.57
C ALA A 199 -0.10 -6.41 -7.10
N CYS A 200 -1.09 -5.85 -6.41
CA CYS A 200 -0.89 -5.28 -5.08
C CYS A 200 -1.98 -5.68 -4.09
N ILE A 201 -1.71 -5.47 -2.80
CA ILE A 201 -2.70 -5.58 -1.72
C ILE A 201 -2.90 -4.24 -1.01
N HIS A 202 -4.14 -3.97 -0.65
CA HIS A 202 -4.63 -2.76 0.01
C HIS A 202 -5.36 -3.12 1.29
N ALA A 203 -4.91 -2.50 2.38
CA ALA A 203 -5.65 -2.28 3.61
C ALA A 203 -5.43 -0.81 3.92
N PRO A 204 -6.36 0.09 3.54
CA PRO A 204 -6.25 1.51 3.81
C PRO A 204 -6.59 1.78 5.29
N PRO A 205 -5.85 2.62 6.03
CA PRO A 205 -6.32 3.12 7.31
C PRO A 205 -7.50 4.09 7.13
N GLY A 206 -8.49 3.97 8.01
CA GLY A 206 -9.61 4.91 8.16
C GLY A 206 -9.34 5.95 9.25
N TYR A 207 -9.54 7.22 8.92
CA TYR A 207 -9.29 8.36 9.82
C TYR A 207 -10.58 9.01 10.33
N GLY A 208 -11.73 8.73 9.72
CA GLY A 208 -13.00 9.37 10.07
C GLY A 208 -13.05 10.82 9.56
N ALA A 209 -13.78 11.70 10.25
CA ALA A 209 -13.84 13.11 9.86
C ALA A 209 -12.58 13.87 10.30
N LEU A 210 -12.03 14.73 9.43
CA LEU A 210 -10.93 15.65 9.75
C LEU A 210 -11.35 17.10 9.51
N GLU A 211 -11.46 17.87 10.60
CA GLU A 211 -11.72 19.32 10.54
C GLU A 211 -10.52 20.10 9.95
N PRO A 212 -10.73 21.35 9.49
CA PRO A 212 -9.65 22.24 9.04
C PRO A 212 -8.49 22.33 10.02
N GLY A 213 -7.27 22.13 9.53
CA GLY A 213 -6.03 22.18 10.31
C GLY A 213 -5.83 21.03 11.30
N LYS A 214 -6.71 20.02 11.31
CA LYS A 214 -6.56 18.85 12.19
C LYS A 214 -5.79 17.73 11.50
N SER A 215 -5.14 16.93 12.34
CA SER A 215 -4.39 15.76 11.96
C SER A 215 -4.94 14.52 12.67
N ALA A 216 -4.84 13.37 12.01
CA ALA A 216 -5.04 12.08 12.66
C ALA A 216 -3.96 11.10 12.22
N LYS A 217 -3.46 10.32 13.18
CA LYS A 217 -2.44 9.29 12.99
C LYS A 217 -3.07 7.90 13.08
N ARG A 218 -2.57 7.00 12.25
CA ARG A 218 -2.83 5.56 12.33
C ARG A 218 -1.53 4.79 12.28
N THR A 219 -1.50 3.64 12.93
CA THR A 219 -0.38 2.70 12.96
C THR A 219 -0.80 1.39 12.31
N GLY A 220 0.16 0.70 11.70
CA GLY A 220 -0.03 -0.58 11.06
C GLY A 220 1.30 -1.30 10.87
N GLY A 221 1.25 -2.38 10.11
CA GLY A 221 2.43 -3.19 9.82
C GLY A 221 2.42 -3.73 8.41
N LEU A 222 3.63 -3.92 7.87
CA LEU A 222 3.89 -4.71 6.67
C LEU A 222 4.80 -5.86 7.08
N TYR A 223 4.25 -7.06 7.13
CA TYR A 223 4.95 -8.26 7.51
C TYR A 223 5.58 -8.94 6.31
N PHE A 224 6.78 -9.40 6.62
CA PHE A 224 7.71 -10.06 5.76
C PHE A 224 8.25 -11.27 6.53
N MET A 225 7.39 -12.28 6.76
CA MET A 225 7.68 -13.34 7.71
C MET A 225 7.63 -14.78 7.13
N PRO A 226 8.41 -15.71 7.72
CA PRO A 226 8.17 -17.14 7.52
C PRO A 226 6.82 -17.56 8.11
N GLY A 227 6.23 -18.62 7.56
CA GLY A 227 4.91 -19.13 7.96
C GLY A 227 3.86 -19.00 6.86
N ASP A 228 2.61 -19.01 7.27
CA ASP A 228 1.43 -18.84 6.41
C ASP A 228 0.55 -17.67 6.88
N VAL A 229 -0.61 -17.52 6.25
CA VAL A 229 -1.54 -16.44 6.55
C VAL A 229 -2.16 -16.55 7.95
N GLU A 230 -2.31 -17.76 8.47
CA GLU A 230 -2.77 -18.02 9.82
C GLU A 230 -1.76 -17.52 10.86
N ASP A 231 -0.45 -17.73 10.61
CA ASP A 231 0.61 -17.17 11.44
C ASP A 231 0.61 -15.63 11.41
N ALA A 232 0.45 -15.03 10.23
CA ALA A 232 0.38 -13.57 10.08
C ALA A 232 -0.85 -12.97 10.80
N LEU A 233 -2.03 -13.61 10.69
CA LEU A 233 -3.25 -13.20 11.38
C LEU A 233 -3.10 -13.28 12.90
N ARG A 234 -2.52 -14.38 13.40
CA ARG A 234 -2.26 -14.57 14.83
C ARG A 234 -1.39 -13.44 15.39
N ARG A 235 -0.33 -13.08 14.65
CA ARG A 235 0.54 -11.98 15.02
C ARG A 235 -0.19 -10.64 14.99
N TYR A 236 -0.88 -10.32 13.90
CA TYR A 236 -1.65 -9.07 13.80
C TYR A 236 -2.62 -8.93 14.98
N ARG A 237 -3.35 -9.98 15.36
CA ARG A 237 -4.25 -9.93 16.52
C ARG A 237 -3.51 -9.73 17.85
N ALA A 238 -2.33 -10.31 18.01
CA ALA A 238 -1.51 -10.07 19.19
C ALA A 238 -1.05 -8.60 19.29
N GLU A 239 -0.72 -7.97 18.15
CA GLU A 239 -0.29 -6.57 18.10
C GLU A 239 -1.45 -5.58 18.17
N ALA A 240 -2.62 -5.90 17.60
CA ALA A 240 -3.79 -5.02 17.58
C ALA A 240 -4.55 -4.95 18.92
N THR A 241 -4.27 -5.88 19.84
CA THR A 241 -4.90 -5.94 21.18
C THR A 241 -4.00 -5.44 22.31
N GLY A 242 -2.72 -5.19 22.02
CA GLY A 242 -1.72 -4.69 22.98
C GLY A 242 -1.66 -3.17 23.02
#